data_AF-A0A1F8ZMN9-F1
#
_entry.id   AF-A0A1F8ZMN9-F1
#
_cell.length_a   1.000
_cell.length_b   1.000
_cell.length_c   1.000
_cell.angle_alpha   90.00
_cell.angle_beta   90.00
_cell.angle_gamma   90.00
#
_symmetry.space_group_name_H-M   'P 1'
#
loop_
_entity.id
_entity.type
_entity.pdbx_description
1 polymer ?
#
loop_
_entity_poly.entity_id
_entity_poly.type
_entity_poly.pdbx_seq_one_letter_code
_entity_poly.pdbx_strand_id
1 'polypeptide(L)'
;MRAEKMKANKHLLLWSSVGTLAVFLWAAVNENFLTDWRVIQWGIQARLPASQADTFTIQLRQIVSREVGATDRCVSCHVGMAPGESGIEGDRIFGRHADVVHDPASYGCAVCHGGQGRATETADAHGTVPHWPEPMLSKEYLFAGCGGCHTHLSVPNLTQLERGKARFEQADCLACHKLDGRGGTLRPGGAGGQEGPDLSRVGAYGFKADWYEHHINQRKKPASGPWVSAFGALSKSERLAIDEYLRSRVGAPGLSEAKALFHTLGCRGCHKVRNVGGDDGPDLTAVGNKDPGQVSFAQVEGERTLANWFKKHFRSPASVVPGSTMPEFGLTERQIDQLTFYVLSLRRRSYPEALWPKDRIRAERFGMREFATDGATLYGTFCAACHGAKGEGMRYPGFAAFPAIGNPDFLRLVSDDFLREQIKRGRPGRRMPAWGQQEGGLRDEEIGRLVKYIRDLGAVAYERDSKPRRWVQGDVAEGERLFAKACGVCHGERGEGREGPQLNNRVFLDLAADTYLFKTIRNGRTGTSMAGFGGGSSVRGAMTDAEISSIVAFLRTWEGKK
;
A
#
# COMPACT_ATOMS: atom_id res chain seq x y z
N MET A 1 61.21 43.98 20.42
CA MET A 1 59.97 43.53 19.75
C MET A 1 60.12 42.39 18.74
N ARG A 2 61.02 42.46 17.73
CA ARG A 2 61.11 41.41 16.67
C ARG A 2 61.59 40.03 17.18
N ALA A 3 62.54 39.99 18.12
CA ALA A 3 63.09 38.75 18.68
C ALA A 3 62.13 38.02 19.66
N GLU A 4 61.34 38.77 20.45
CA GLU A 4 60.30 38.17 21.30
C GLU A 4 59.15 37.60 20.48
N LYS A 5 58.69 38.31 19.44
CA LYS A 5 57.70 37.75 18.49
C LYS A 5 58.20 36.47 17.81
N MET A 6 59.49 36.37 17.49
CA MET A 6 60.08 35.15 16.94
C MET A 6 60.09 33.97 17.94
N LYS A 7 60.36 34.22 19.24
CA LYS A 7 60.26 33.18 20.28
C LYS A 7 58.82 32.73 20.50
N ALA A 8 57.88 33.67 20.55
CA ALA A 8 56.45 33.37 20.66
C ALA A 8 55.96 32.49 19.51
N ASN A 9 56.36 32.78 18.26
CA ASN A 9 56.01 31.97 17.10
C ASN A 9 56.63 30.56 17.15
N LYS A 10 57.86 30.42 17.65
CA LYS A 10 58.50 29.10 17.83
C LYS A 10 57.80 28.24 18.88
N HIS A 11 57.38 28.85 19.99
CA HIS A 11 56.60 28.15 21.01
C HIS A 11 55.20 27.79 20.50
N LEU A 12 54.55 28.68 19.75
CA LEU A 12 53.26 28.40 19.11
C LEU A 12 53.37 27.22 18.15
N LEU A 13 54.39 27.20 17.30
CA LEU A 13 54.68 26.07 16.40
C LEU A 13 54.91 24.78 17.18
N LEU A 14 55.79 24.78 18.18
CA LEU A 14 56.07 23.60 19.01
C LEU A 14 54.80 23.06 19.68
N TRP A 15 54.03 23.91 20.35
CA TRP A 15 52.80 23.48 21.03
C TRP A 15 51.72 23.05 20.05
N SER A 16 51.59 23.69 18.89
CA SER A 16 50.69 23.23 17.84
C SER A 16 51.08 21.85 17.31
N SER A 17 52.38 21.60 17.07
CA SER A 17 52.88 20.28 16.64
C SER A 17 52.68 19.20 17.72
N VAL A 18 52.94 19.52 18.99
CA VAL A 18 52.67 18.60 20.11
C VAL A 18 51.17 18.30 20.22
N GLY A 19 50.32 19.33 20.08
CA GLY A 19 48.87 19.16 20.06
C GLY A 19 48.41 18.27 18.91
N THR A 20 48.92 18.48 17.69
CA THR A 20 48.64 17.62 16.53
C THR A 20 49.11 16.19 16.75
N LEU A 21 50.31 15.98 17.30
CA LEU A 21 50.82 14.65 17.60
C LEU A 21 49.96 13.94 18.66
N ALA A 22 49.53 14.65 19.70
CA ALA A 22 48.63 14.11 20.71
C ALA A 22 47.27 13.71 20.10
N VAL A 23 46.72 14.51 19.18
CA VAL A 23 45.50 14.17 18.44
C VAL A 23 45.70 12.92 17.58
N PHE A 24 46.83 12.78 16.88
CA PHE A 24 47.12 11.57 16.10
C PHE A 24 47.33 10.34 16.98
N LEU A 25 48.01 10.47 18.11
CA LEU A 25 48.15 9.37 19.08
C LEU A 25 46.78 8.96 19.62
N TRP A 26 45.94 9.92 19.99
CA TRP A 26 44.59 9.64 20.45
C TRP A 26 43.73 9.00 19.36
N ALA A 27 43.75 9.51 18.12
CA ALA A 27 43.03 8.92 17.00
C ALA A 27 43.52 7.50 16.69
N ALA A 28 44.83 7.27 16.70
CA ALA A 28 45.40 5.94 16.53
C ALA A 28 44.95 4.98 17.63
N VAL A 29 44.94 5.41 18.90
CA VAL A 29 44.42 4.59 20.00
C VAL A 29 42.91 4.33 19.83
N ASN A 30 42.15 5.37 19.48
CA ASN A 30 40.70 5.27 19.33
C ASN A 30 40.31 4.30 18.20
N GLU A 31 40.90 4.46 17.01
CA GLU A 31 40.60 3.63 15.84
C GLU A 31 41.10 2.18 15.97
N ASN A 32 42.18 1.95 16.72
CA ASN A 32 42.74 0.60 16.84
C ASN A 32 42.24 -0.16 18.08
N PHE A 33 41.77 0.52 19.11
CA PHE A 33 41.39 -0.13 20.37
C PHE A 33 39.97 0.24 20.84
N LEU A 34 39.48 1.45 20.60
CA LEU A 34 38.25 1.94 21.25
C LEU A 34 37.00 1.93 20.36
N THR A 35 37.12 1.51 19.10
CA THR A 35 35.96 1.36 18.19
C THR A 35 34.89 0.43 18.78
N ASP A 36 33.61 0.77 18.60
CA ASP A 36 32.50 0.04 19.23
C ASP A 36 32.56 -1.47 19.00
N TRP A 37 32.84 -1.93 17.77
CA TRP A 37 32.87 -3.37 17.46
C TRP A 37 33.91 -4.14 18.29
N ARG A 38 35.07 -3.54 18.60
CA ARG A 38 36.09 -4.16 19.46
C ARG A 38 35.64 -4.21 20.91
N VAL A 39 35.10 -3.10 21.39
CA VAL A 39 34.59 -2.98 22.77
C VAL A 39 33.47 -4.00 23.00
N ILE A 40 32.56 -4.13 22.04
CA ILE A 40 31.49 -5.13 22.07
C ILE A 40 32.10 -6.53 22.12
N GLN A 41 33.03 -6.88 21.21
CA GLN A 41 33.67 -8.19 21.16
C GLN A 41 34.45 -8.55 22.43
N TRP A 42 35.20 -7.63 23.04
CA TRP A 42 35.80 -7.85 24.36
C TRP A 42 34.75 -8.16 25.42
N GLY A 43 33.63 -7.44 25.39
CA GLY A 43 32.49 -7.70 26.26
C GLY A 43 31.88 -9.09 26.04
N ILE A 44 31.84 -9.59 24.80
CA ILE A 44 31.42 -10.97 24.49
C ILE A 44 32.40 -11.95 25.12
N GLN A 45 33.69 -11.81 24.79
CA GLN A 45 34.73 -12.73 25.25
C GLN A 45 34.77 -12.85 26.77
N ALA A 46 34.65 -11.72 27.48
CA ALA A 46 34.65 -11.69 28.94
C ALA A 46 33.46 -12.40 29.59
N ARG A 47 32.38 -12.65 28.85
CA ARG A 47 31.15 -13.33 29.33
C ARG A 47 31.04 -14.76 28.86
N LEU A 48 31.89 -15.21 27.94
CA LEU A 48 31.88 -16.57 27.44
C LEU A 48 32.44 -17.55 28.49
N PRO A 49 31.99 -18.81 28.49
CA PRO A 49 32.67 -19.87 29.23
C PRO A 49 34.14 -19.93 28.84
N ALA A 50 35.05 -20.22 29.78
CA ALA A 50 36.50 -20.19 29.55
C ALA A 50 36.94 -20.95 28.28
N SER A 51 36.37 -22.14 28.04
CA SER A 51 36.65 -22.95 26.85
C SER A 51 36.28 -22.28 25.52
N GLN A 52 35.26 -21.42 25.52
CA GLN A 52 34.85 -20.63 24.35
C GLN A 52 35.59 -19.30 24.29
N ALA A 53 35.87 -18.66 25.44
CA ALA A 53 36.59 -17.40 25.52
C ALA A 53 38.03 -17.54 24.98
N ASP A 54 38.71 -18.64 25.31
CA ASP A 54 40.08 -18.95 24.87
C ASP A 54 40.19 -19.14 23.35
N THR A 55 39.10 -19.56 22.69
CA THR A 55 39.04 -19.78 21.25
C THR A 55 38.38 -18.62 20.49
N PHE A 56 37.75 -17.68 21.20
CA PHE A 56 37.10 -16.52 20.61
C PHE A 56 38.12 -15.50 20.10
N THR A 57 38.13 -15.27 18.78
CA THR A 57 39.03 -14.30 18.16
C THR A 57 38.35 -12.95 18.00
N ILE A 58 39.02 -11.89 18.49
CA ILE A 58 38.58 -10.52 18.30
C ILE A 58 39.08 -10.02 16.95
N GLN A 59 38.14 -9.86 16.02
CA GLN A 59 38.44 -9.50 14.64
C GLN A 59 37.24 -8.86 13.97
N LEU A 60 37.53 -8.03 12.97
CA LEU A 60 36.50 -7.48 12.11
C LEU A 60 35.97 -8.59 11.20
N ARG A 61 34.65 -8.77 11.20
CA ARG A 61 33.95 -9.77 10.38
C ARG A 61 33.22 -9.04 9.26
N GLN A 62 33.33 -9.56 8.04
CA GLN A 62 32.73 -8.93 6.87
C GLN A 62 32.10 -9.97 5.96
N ILE A 63 30.80 -9.80 5.70
CA ILE A 63 30.08 -10.49 4.64
C ILE A 63 30.23 -9.67 3.36
N VAL A 64 30.68 -10.31 2.28
CA VAL A 64 30.78 -9.69 0.96
C VAL A 64 29.91 -10.48 0.00
N SER A 65 28.74 -9.93 -0.33
CA SER A 65 27.86 -10.51 -1.33
C SER A 65 28.08 -9.83 -2.67
N ARG A 66 28.79 -10.53 -3.58
CA ARG A 66 29.07 -10.01 -4.92
C ARG A 66 27.81 -9.92 -5.78
N GLU A 67 26.87 -10.84 -5.59
CA GLU A 67 25.64 -10.93 -6.38
C GLU A 67 24.75 -9.71 -6.20
N VAL A 68 24.49 -9.33 -4.95
CA VAL A 68 23.69 -8.13 -4.63
C VAL A 68 24.54 -6.86 -4.42
N GLY A 69 25.86 -6.95 -4.65
CA GLY A 69 26.78 -5.81 -4.54
C GLY A 69 26.90 -5.23 -3.12
N ALA A 70 26.73 -6.07 -2.09
CA ALA A 70 26.68 -5.64 -0.69
C ALA A 70 27.97 -5.98 0.07
N THR A 71 28.37 -5.08 0.97
CA THR A 71 29.43 -5.32 1.96
C THR A 71 28.86 -4.98 3.33
N ASP A 72 28.89 -5.95 4.23
CA ASP A 72 28.24 -5.87 5.53
C ASP A 72 29.16 -6.35 6.65
N ARG A 73 29.24 -5.57 7.73
CA ARG A 73 30.09 -5.77 8.91
C ARG A 73 29.26 -5.79 10.18
N CYS A 74 27.93 -5.85 10.09
CA CYS A 74 27.04 -5.92 11.24
C CYS A 74 27.38 -7.14 12.12
N VAL A 75 27.81 -8.24 11.49
CA VAL A 75 28.31 -9.46 12.16
C VAL A 75 29.61 -9.26 12.94
N SER A 76 30.27 -8.10 12.86
CA SER A 76 31.37 -7.75 13.76
C SER A 76 30.86 -7.43 15.18
N CYS A 77 29.69 -6.82 15.30
CA CYS A 77 29.06 -6.58 16.60
C CYS A 77 28.09 -7.73 16.95
N HIS A 78 27.35 -8.21 15.95
CA HIS A 78 26.39 -9.32 16.06
C HIS A 78 27.04 -10.66 15.72
N VAL A 79 28.09 -11.02 16.45
CA VAL A 79 28.98 -12.15 16.11
C VAL A 79 28.24 -13.49 15.99
N GLY A 80 27.20 -13.72 16.79
CA GLY A 80 26.38 -14.93 16.69
C GLY A 80 25.62 -15.10 15.37
N MET A 81 25.59 -14.07 14.53
CA MET A 81 25.02 -14.11 13.18
C MET A 81 26.10 -14.25 12.09
N ALA A 82 27.38 -14.29 12.47
CA ALA A 82 28.47 -14.53 11.54
C ALA A 82 28.44 -15.98 11.04
N PRO A 83 28.78 -16.23 9.76
CA PRO A 83 28.82 -17.58 9.22
C PRO A 83 29.79 -18.46 10.02
N GLY A 84 29.31 -19.58 10.55
CA GLY A 84 30.12 -20.52 11.33
C GLY A 84 30.32 -20.17 12.81
N GLU A 85 29.76 -19.06 13.31
CA GLU A 85 29.92 -18.62 14.71
C GLU A 85 28.57 -18.57 15.46
N SER A 86 27.56 -19.32 15.00
CA SER A 86 26.17 -19.28 15.49
C SER A 86 25.90 -19.98 16.83
N GLY A 87 26.94 -20.31 17.60
CA GLY A 87 26.88 -21.09 18.84
C GLY A 87 27.25 -20.32 20.12
N ILE A 88 27.36 -19.00 20.05
CA ILE A 88 27.72 -18.15 21.19
C ILE A 88 26.47 -17.97 22.06
N GLU A 89 26.40 -18.71 23.17
CA GLU A 89 25.28 -18.60 24.13
C GLU A 89 25.41 -17.31 24.97
N GLY A 90 24.31 -16.58 25.14
CA GLY A 90 24.26 -15.37 25.98
C GLY A 90 23.22 -14.33 25.52
N ASP A 91 23.55 -13.05 25.66
CA ASP A 91 22.69 -11.90 25.32
C ASP A 91 22.14 -11.96 23.87
N ARG A 92 21.07 -11.21 23.59
CA ARG A 92 20.43 -11.08 22.27
C ARG A 92 21.39 -10.71 21.14
N ILE A 93 22.48 -10.01 21.43
CA ILE A 93 23.51 -9.63 20.44
C ILE A 93 24.31 -10.87 19.98
N PHE A 94 24.35 -11.92 20.80
CA PHE A 94 25.09 -13.17 20.56
C PHE A 94 24.19 -14.27 19.99
N GLY A 95 22.88 -14.04 19.97
CA GLY A 95 21.93 -14.98 19.40
C GLY A 95 22.10 -15.12 17.90
N ARG A 96 21.89 -16.35 17.41
CA ARG A 96 21.69 -16.60 15.98
C ARG A 96 20.49 -15.82 15.46
N HIS A 97 20.54 -15.48 14.17
CA HIS A 97 19.38 -14.93 13.48
C HIS A 97 18.24 -15.95 13.50
N ALA A 98 16.99 -15.49 13.59
CA ALA A 98 15.83 -16.38 13.45
C ALA A 98 15.82 -17.00 12.04
N ASP A 99 15.29 -18.21 11.89
CA ASP A 99 15.22 -18.85 10.58
C ASP A 99 14.38 -17.98 9.63
N VAL A 100 15.01 -17.53 8.54
CA VAL A 100 14.36 -16.80 7.46
C VAL A 100 14.63 -17.50 6.14
N VAL A 101 13.89 -17.12 5.11
CA VAL A 101 13.91 -17.81 3.80
C VAL A 101 15.22 -17.65 3.01
N HIS A 102 16.12 -16.82 3.50
CA HIS A 102 17.45 -16.57 2.94
C HIS A 102 18.50 -16.74 4.03
N ASP A 103 19.67 -17.25 3.69
CA ASP A 103 20.79 -17.23 4.61
C ASP A 103 21.36 -15.79 4.70
N PRO A 104 21.35 -15.14 5.88
CA PRO A 104 21.94 -13.81 6.05
C PRO A 104 23.42 -13.75 5.64
N ALA A 105 24.16 -14.86 5.76
CA ALA A 105 25.55 -14.96 5.30
C ALA A 105 25.73 -14.70 3.80
N SER A 106 24.68 -14.95 3.00
CA SER A 106 24.74 -14.80 1.54
C SER A 106 24.40 -13.38 1.07
N TYR A 107 23.71 -12.58 1.88
CA TYR A 107 23.17 -11.27 1.50
C TYR A 107 23.74 -10.12 2.34
N GLY A 108 24.12 -10.37 3.58
CA GLY A 108 24.38 -9.33 4.58
C GLY A 108 23.10 -8.80 5.23
N CYS A 109 23.25 -8.16 6.39
CA CYS A 109 22.15 -7.69 7.23
C CYS A 109 21.46 -6.45 6.64
N ALA A 110 22.24 -5.48 6.17
CA ALA A 110 21.77 -4.19 5.67
C ALA A 110 20.97 -4.29 4.37
N VAL A 111 21.13 -5.40 3.63
CA VAL A 111 20.31 -5.70 2.44
C VAL A 111 18.83 -5.81 2.81
N CYS A 112 18.55 -6.47 3.94
CA CYS A 112 17.20 -6.69 4.45
C CYS A 112 16.77 -5.58 5.41
N HIS A 113 17.63 -5.17 6.32
CA HIS A 113 17.24 -4.28 7.43
C HIS A 113 17.54 -2.80 7.19
N GLY A 114 18.28 -2.44 6.13
CA GLY A 114 18.79 -1.07 5.96
C GLY A 114 19.99 -0.80 6.88
N GLY A 115 20.34 0.48 7.06
CA GLY A 115 21.55 0.87 7.80
C GLY A 115 22.82 0.85 6.93
N GLN A 116 23.97 1.04 7.58
CA GLN A 116 25.27 1.11 6.92
C GLN A 116 26.08 -0.17 7.17
N GLY A 117 26.01 -1.10 6.21
CA GLY A 117 26.75 -2.35 6.30
C GLY A 117 28.27 -2.17 6.45
N ARG A 118 28.88 -1.07 6.00
CA ARG A 118 30.35 -0.89 6.09
C ARG A 118 30.82 -0.24 7.39
N ALA A 119 29.91 0.30 8.18
CA ALA A 119 30.25 1.01 9.41
C ALA A 119 30.76 0.05 10.48
N THR A 120 31.59 0.60 11.37
CA THR A 120 32.20 -0.12 12.50
C THR A 120 31.78 0.45 13.84
N GLU A 121 31.05 1.58 13.83
CA GLU A 121 30.45 2.22 14.99
C GLU A 121 28.93 1.97 15.00
N THR A 122 28.35 1.85 16.19
CA THR A 122 26.93 1.47 16.37
C THR A 122 25.98 2.50 15.78
N ALA A 123 26.24 3.79 16.04
CA ALA A 123 25.39 4.88 15.57
C ALA A 123 25.40 4.97 14.02
N ASP A 124 26.57 4.81 13.41
CA ASP A 124 26.73 4.83 11.95
C ASP A 124 26.06 3.60 11.31
N ALA A 125 26.30 2.40 11.86
CA ALA A 125 25.72 1.15 11.35
C ALA A 125 24.20 1.16 11.38
N HIS A 126 23.59 1.67 12.45
CA HIS A 126 22.14 1.79 12.55
C HIS A 126 21.58 3.01 11.81
N GLY A 127 22.44 3.95 11.41
CA GLY A 127 22.04 5.17 10.71
C GLY A 127 21.32 6.18 11.61
N THR A 128 21.68 6.24 12.89
CA THR A 128 21.15 7.24 13.85
C THR A 128 21.91 8.56 13.82
N VAL A 129 22.87 8.69 12.90
CA VAL A 129 23.67 9.89 12.71
C VAL A 129 22.99 10.93 11.81
N PRO A 130 23.30 12.23 12.00
CA PRO A 130 22.79 13.28 11.13
C PRO A 130 23.12 13.03 9.66
N HIS A 131 22.20 13.42 8.78
CA HIS A 131 22.36 13.35 7.32
C HIS A 131 22.55 11.95 6.75
N TRP A 132 22.04 10.92 7.44
CA TRP A 132 22.05 9.55 6.92
C TRP A 132 20.79 9.22 6.10
N PRO A 133 20.91 8.91 4.79
CA PRO A 133 19.73 8.74 3.92
C PRO A 133 19.07 7.36 4.02
N GLU A 134 19.76 6.34 4.53
CA GLU A 134 19.27 4.95 4.60
C GLU A 134 19.38 4.35 6.01
N PRO A 135 18.61 4.84 7.01
CA PRO A 135 18.65 4.28 8.36
C PRO A 135 18.14 2.84 8.37
N MET A 136 18.51 2.11 9.42
CA MET A 136 17.95 0.78 9.67
C MET A 136 16.45 0.88 9.94
N LEU A 137 15.69 -0.11 9.49
CA LEU A 137 14.28 -0.28 9.81
C LEU A 137 14.13 -0.50 11.31
N SER A 138 13.16 0.18 11.93
CA SER A 138 12.81 -0.05 13.33
C SER A 138 12.41 -1.51 13.54
N LYS A 139 12.64 -2.00 14.76
CA LYS A 139 12.51 -3.42 15.13
C LYS A 139 11.15 -4.03 14.74
N GLU A 140 10.08 -3.25 14.88
CA GLU A 140 8.71 -3.66 14.58
C GLU A 140 8.48 -3.87 13.07
N TYR A 141 9.32 -3.27 12.22
CA TYR A 141 9.18 -3.23 10.77
C TYR A 141 10.35 -3.88 10.03
N LEU A 142 11.18 -4.69 10.70
CA LEU A 142 12.35 -5.32 10.08
C LEU A 142 11.99 -6.15 8.83
N PHE A 143 10.80 -6.77 8.80
CA PHE A 143 10.29 -7.52 7.66
C PHE A 143 9.86 -6.65 6.47
N ALA A 144 9.85 -5.32 6.61
CA ALA A 144 9.48 -4.43 5.51
C ALA A 144 10.51 -4.52 4.39
N GLY A 145 11.77 -4.84 4.73
CA GLY A 145 12.84 -5.13 3.79
C GLY A 145 12.49 -6.18 2.73
N CYS A 146 11.62 -7.14 3.04
CA CYS A 146 11.17 -8.15 2.09
C CYS A 146 10.55 -7.53 0.82
N GLY A 147 9.83 -6.40 0.97
CA GLY A 147 9.21 -5.67 -0.15
C GLY A 147 10.21 -5.01 -1.11
N GLY A 148 11.48 -4.91 -0.72
CA GLY A 148 12.57 -4.45 -1.58
C GLY A 148 12.80 -5.37 -2.78
N CYS A 149 12.61 -6.68 -2.60
CA CYS A 149 12.81 -7.70 -3.63
C CYS A 149 11.50 -8.37 -4.03
N HIS A 150 10.66 -8.74 -3.05
CA HIS A 150 9.40 -9.43 -3.27
C HIS A 150 8.24 -8.46 -3.52
N THR A 151 7.21 -8.97 -4.20
CA THR A 151 5.96 -8.29 -4.43
C THR A 151 4.78 -9.22 -4.15
N HIS A 152 3.87 -8.77 -3.30
CA HIS A 152 2.65 -9.51 -3.03
C HIS A 152 1.70 -9.38 -4.22
N LEU A 153 1.40 -10.53 -4.83
CA LEU A 153 0.57 -10.67 -6.02
C LEU A 153 -0.89 -10.89 -5.63
N SER A 154 -1.81 -10.39 -6.46
CA SER A 154 -3.25 -10.66 -6.32
C SER A 154 -3.80 -10.42 -4.91
N VAL A 155 -3.28 -9.43 -4.16
CA VAL A 155 -3.75 -9.17 -2.79
C VAL A 155 -5.15 -8.55 -2.84
N PRO A 156 -6.16 -9.19 -2.24
CA PRO A 156 -7.52 -8.66 -2.26
C PRO A 156 -7.69 -7.53 -1.23
N ASN A 157 -8.89 -6.93 -1.17
CA ASN A 157 -9.23 -6.10 -0.01
C ASN A 157 -9.23 -6.92 1.30
N LEU A 158 -9.13 -6.22 2.43
CA LEU A 158 -9.00 -6.84 3.75
C LEU A 158 -10.14 -7.80 4.07
N THR A 159 -11.39 -7.44 3.76
CA THR A 159 -12.56 -8.30 4.04
C THR A 159 -12.51 -9.61 3.26
N GLN A 160 -12.11 -9.59 1.99
CA GLN A 160 -11.92 -10.80 1.18
C GLN A 160 -10.73 -11.63 1.70
N LEU A 161 -9.62 -10.99 2.06
CA LEU A 161 -8.46 -11.67 2.62
C LEU A 161 -8.83 -12.42 3.91
N GLU A 162 -9.52 -11.77 4.83
CA GLU A 162 -9.97 -12.33 6.10
C GLU A 162 -10.97 -13.46 5.89
N ARG A 163 -11.91 -13.30 4.94
CA ARG A 163 -12.86 -14.36 4.58
C ARG A 163 -12.14 -15.62 4.07
N GLY A 164 -11.17 -15.46 3.19
CA GLY A 164 -10.40 -16.57 2.64
C GLY A 164 -9.54 -17.26 3.70
N LYS A 165 -8.88 -16.47 4.57
CA LYS A 165 -8.13 -16.98 5.73
C LYS A 165 -9.03 -17.77 6.69
N ALA A 166 -10.16 -17.19 7.09
CA ALA A 166 -11.12 -17.84 7.97
C ALA A 166 -11.65 -19.13 7.34
N ARG A 167 -11.95 -19.13 6.03
CA ARG A 167 -12.44 -20.33 5.36
C ARG A 167 -11.37 -21.42 5.24
N PHE A 168 -10.12 -21.05 4.99
CA PHE A 168 -8.99 -21.98 4.98
C PHE A 168 -8.81 -22.67 6.35
N GLU A 169 -8.94 -21.91 7.45
CA GLU A 169 -8.86 -22.45 8.81
C GLU A 169 -10.07 -23.31 9.18
N GLN A 170 -11.29 -22.85 8.87
CA GLN A 170 -12.53 -23.60 9.14
C GLN A 170 -12.63 -24.90 8.33
N ALA A 171 -12.01 -24.94 7.14
CA ALA A 171 -11.88 -26.15 6.34
C ALA A 171 -10.69 -27.03 6.79
N ASP A 172 -10.15 -26.79 7.99
CA ASP A 172 -9.10 -27.59 8.63
C ASP A 172 -7.87 -27.84 7.72
N CYS A 173 -7.59 -26.92 6.79
CA CYS A 173 -6.50 -27.10 5.82
C CYS A 173 -5.14 -27.18 6.52
N LEU A 174 -5.00 -26.54 7.68
CA LEU A 174 -3.81 -26.57 8.53
C LEU A 174 -3.52 -27.94 9.15
N ALA A 175 -4.48 -28.87 9.15
CA ALA A 175 -4.25 -30.23 9.63
C ALA A 175 -3.25 -30.99 8.77
N CYS A 176 -3.18 -30.68 7.47
CA CYS A 176 -2.24 -31.30 6.54
C CYS A 176 -1.18 -30.32 6.02
N HIS A 177 -1.57 -29.06 5.75
CA HIS A 177 -0.68 -28.07 5.15
C HIS A 177 -0.03 -27.17 6.19
N LYS A 178 1.25 -26.87 5.96
CA LYS A 178 1.90 -25.73 6.60
C LYS A 178 1.52 -24.44 5.87
N LEU A 179 1.24 -23.39 6.62
CA LEU A 179 1.01 -22.05 6.10
C LEU A 179 1.52 -21.01 7.10
N ASP A 180 2.47 -20.18 6.65
CA ASP A 180 3.04 -19.07 7.40
C ASP A 180 3.54 -19.49 8.79
N GLY A 181 4.19 -20.66 8.87
CA GLY A 181 4.73 -21.24 10.11
C GLY A 181 3.70 -21.97 11.00
N ARG A 182 2.45 -22.07 10.57
CA ARG A 182 1.36 -22.78 11.28
C ARG A 182 0.95 -24.05 10.54
N GLY A 183 0.35 -25.00 11.25
CA GLY A 183 -0.17 -26.24 10.67
C GLY A 183 0.92 -27.29 10.41
N GLY A 184 0.58 -28.32 9.62
CA GLY A 184 1.49 -29.43 9.33
C GLY A 184 1.74 -30.39 10.50
N THR A 185 0.96 -30.30 11.58
CA THR A 185 1.12 -31.16 12.76
C THR A 185 0.32 -32.46 12.66
N LEU A 186 0.99 -33.59 12.89
CA LEU A 186 0.38 -34.90 13.16
C LEU A 186 -0.50 -34.83 14.43
N ARG A 187 -1.80 -35.15 14.34
CA ARG A 187 -2.68 -35.23 15.53
C ARG A 187 -2.22 -36.37 16.48
N PRO A 188 -2.22 -36.18 17.81
CA PRO A 188 -2.01 -37.28 18.75
C PRO A 188 -3.21 -38.23 18.71
N GLY A 189 -3.01 -39.52 18.43
CA GLY A 189 -4.09 -40.51 18.31
C GLY A 189 -3.98 -41.52 17.17
N GLY A 190 -2.85 -41.58 16.45
CA GLY A 190 -2.53 -42.74 15.64
C GLY A 190 -3.31 -42.85 14.33
N ALA A 191 -3.15 -41.87 13.45
CA ALA A 191 -2.97 -42.14 12.03
C ALA A 191 -1.97 -41.12 11.52
N GLY A 192 -0.79 -41.58 11.08
CA GLY A 192 0.24 -40.72 10.48
C GLY A 192 -0.38 -39.81 9.41
N GLY A 193 -0.55 -38.54 9.74
CA GLY A 193 -1.01 -37.51 8.83
C GLY A 193 -0.03 -37.33 7.69
N GLN A 194 -0.56 -37.26 6.48
CA GLN A 194 0.24 -36.96 5.29
C GLN A 194 0.66 -35.49 5.36
N GLU A 195 1.96 -35.21 5.34
CA GLU A 195 2.47 -33.83 5.29
C GLU A 195 2.15 -33.27 3.91
N GLY A 196 1.17 -32.37 3.85
CA GLY A 196 0.87 -31.59 2.65
C GLY A 196 1.96 -30.55 2.42
N PRO A 197 2.18 -30.10 1.17
CA PRO A 197 3.19 -29.09 0.88
C PRO A 197 2.93 -27.79 1.66
N ASP A 198 4.01 -27.09 2.01
CA ASP A 198 3.95 -25.73 2.57
C ASP A 198 3.36 -24.76 1.54
N LEU A 199 2.23 -24.14 1.90
CA LEU A 199 1.47 -23.23 1.03
C LEU A 199 1.85 -21.76 1.21
N SER A 200 2.81 -21.42 2.08
CA SER A 200 3.17 -20.03 2.43
C SER A 200 3.61 -19.20 1.23
N ARG A 201 4.09 -19.86 0.15
CA ARG A 201 4.56 -19.20 -1.08
C ARG A 201 3.78 -19.62 -2.32
N VAL A 202 2.65 -20.29 -2.16
CA VAL A 202 1.93 -20.92 -3.28
C VAL A 202 1.43 -19.91 -4.32
N GLY A 203 1.20 -18.66 -3.97
CA GLY A 203 0.88 -17.57 -4.91
C GLY A 203 2.03 -17.24 -5.87
N ALA A 204 3.28 -17.32 -5.40
CA ALA A 204 4.46 -17.06 -6.22
C ALA A 204 4.75 -18.21 -7.21
N TYR A 205 4.45 -19.45 -6.84
CA TYR A 205 4.72 -20.64 -7.65
C TYR A 205 3.51 -21.11 -8.46
N GLY A 206 2.29 -20.85 -7.98
CA GLY A 206 1.04 -21.37 -8.51
C GLY A 206 0.59 -22.67 -7.83
N PHE A 207 -0.69 -22.99 -7.97
CA PHE A 207 -1.30 -24.26 -7.55
C PHE A 207 -2.27 -24.74 -8.62
N LYS A 208 -2.60 -26.04 -8.58
CA LYS A 208 -3.52 -26.65 -9.56
C LYS A 208 -4.94 -26.12 -9.39
N ALA A 209 -5.60 -25.78 -10.49
CA ALA A 209 -6.97 -25.26 -10.47
C ALA A 209 -8.01 -26.29 -9.99
N ASP A 210 -7.72 -27.58 -10.15
CA ASP A 210 -8.55 -28.71 -9.75
C ASP A 210 -8.16 -29.28 -8.37
N TRP A 211 -7.48 -28.49 -7.53
CA TRP A 211 -7.01 -28.95 -6.22
C TRP A 211 -8.17 -29.54 -5.40
N TYR A 212 -9.33 -28.89 -5.37
CA TYR A 212 -10.46 -29.33 -4.54
C TYR A 212 -11.02 -30.66 -5.01
N GLU A 213 -11.21 -30.80 -6.32
CA GLU A 213 -11.69 -32.01 -6.98
C GLU A 213 -10.70 -33.17 -6.72
N HIS A 214 -9.40 -32.89 -6.76
CA HIS A 214 -8.38 -33.85 -6.34
C HIS A 214 -8.57 -34.30 -4.88
N HIS A 215 -8.71 -33.35 -3.94
CA HIS A 215 -8.87 -33.68 -2.51
C HIS A 215 -10.14 -34.52 -2.26
N ILE A 216 -11.27 -34.16 -2.87
CA ILE A 216 -12.53 -34.88 -2.73
C ILE A 216 -12.44 -36.28 -3.36
N ASN A 217 -11.73 -36.44 -4.47
CA ASN A 217 -11.50 -37.75 -5.08
C ASN A 217 -10.58 -38.63 -4.21
N GLN A 218 -9.57 -38.05 -3.55
CA GLN A 218 -8.72 -38.78 -2.61
C GLN A 218 -9.51 -39.26 -1.39
N ARG A 219 -10.38 -38.41 -0.84
CA ARG A 219 -11.28 -38.76 0.28
C ARG A 219 -12.20 -39.95 -0.03
N LYS A 220 -12.59 -40.15 -1.29
CA LYS A 220 -13.48 -41.25 -1.72
C LYS A 220 -12.76 -42.60 -1.84
N LYS A 221 -11.43 -42.66 -1.73
CA LYS A 221 -10.69 -43.91 -1.94
C LYS A 221 -10.76 -44.82 -0.71
N PRO A 222 -11.00 -46.14 -0.87
CA PRO A 222 -11.18 -47.07 0.26
C PRO A 222 -9.99 -47.19 1.23
N ALA A 223 -8.79 -46.74 0.83
CA ALA A 223 -7.55 -46.83 1.62
C ALA A 223 -7.01 -45.45 2.05
N SER A 224 -7.84 -44.40 2.06
CA SER A 224 -7.34 -43.01 2.15
C SER A 224 -6.97 -42.52 3.56
N GLY A 225 -7.12 -43.34 4.60
CA GLY A 225 -6.64 -43.01 5.96
C GLY A 225 -7.14 -41.63 6.46
N PRO A 226 -6.25 -40.72 6.91
CA PRO A 226 -6.61 -39.36 7.39
C PRO A 226 -7.45 -38.51 6.42
N TRP A 227 -7.50 -38.85 5.13
CA TRP A 227 -8.34 -38.14 4.14
C TRP A 227 -9.83 -38.40 4.32
N VAL A 228 -10.25 -39.54 4.88
CA VAL A 228 -11.69 -39.86 5.06
C VAL A 228 -12.35 -38.84 5.98
N SER A 229 -11.63 -38.42 7.02
CA SER A 229 -12.03 -37.42 8.01
C SER A 229 -11.60 -35.99 7.65
N ALA A 230 -10.93 -35.79 6.52
CA ALA A 230 -10.60 -34.46 6.03
C ALA A 230 -11.87 -33.70 5.58
N PHE A 231 -11.81 -32.39 5.74
CA PHE A 231 -12.85 -31.36 5.55
C PHE A 231 -14.07 -31.67 4.66
N GLY A 232 -15.21 -31.09 5.03
CA GLY A 232 -16.48 -31.24 4.32
C GLY A 232 -16.50 -30.63 2.91
N ALA A 233 -17.61 -30.85 2.18
CA ALA A 233 -17.80 -30.25 0.87
C ALA A 233 -17.78 -28.71 0.96
N LEU A 234 -17.07 -28.08 0.02
CA LEU A 234 -16.98 -26.64 -0.11
C LEU A 234 -17.85 -26.15 -1.27
N SER A 235 -18.65 -25.13 -1.03
CA SER A 235 -19.39 -24.41 -2.06
C SER A 235 -18.44 -23.67 -3.01
N LYS A 236 -18.96 -23.24 -4.17
CA LYS A 236 -18.17 -22.49 -5.16
C LYS A 236 -17.60 -21.19 -4.59
N SER A 237 -18.35 -20.45 -3.78
CA SER A 237 -17.91 -19.19 -3.18
C SER A 237 -16.81 -19.41 -2.13
N GLU A 238 -16.91 -20.47 -1.33
CA GLU A 238 -15.88 -20.84 -0.35
C GLU A 238 -14.57 -21.22 -1.03
N ARG A 239 -14.64 -21.99 -2.12
CA ARG A 239 -13.46 -22.34 -2.93
C ARG A 239 -12.80 -21.11 -3.53
N LEU A 240 -13.57 -20.18 -4.07
CA LEU A 240 -13.05 -18.92 -4.60
C LEU A 240 -12.37 -18.06 -3.52
N ALA A 241 -12.92 -18.02 -2.30
CA ALA A 241 -12.30 -17.29 -1.19
C ALA A 241 -10.96 -17.91 -0.76
N ILE A 242 -10.86 -19.25 -0.74
CA ILE A 242 -9.60 -19.95 -0.48
C ILE A 242 -8.61 -19.69 -1.61
N ASP A 243 -9.02 -19.78 -2.88
CA ASP A 243 -8.15 -19.52 -4.03
C ASP A 243 -7.55 -18.11 -3.99
N GLU A 244 -8.37 -17.11 -3.68
CA GLU A 244 -7.96 -15.71 -3.54
C GLU A 244 -6.94 -15.54 -2.40
N TYR A 245 -7.20 -16.17 -1.25
CA TYR A 245 -6.26 -16.18 -0.14
C TYR A 245 -4.93 -16.83 -0.51
N LEU A 246 -4.95 -18.01 -1.14
CA LEU A 246 -3.75 -18.74 -1.57
C LEU A 246 -2.95 -17.99 -2.65
N ARG A 247 -3.61 -17.33 -3.60
CA ARG A 247 -2.94 -16.48 -4.61
C ARG A 247 -2.18 -15.32 -3.99
N SER A 248 -2.62 -14.81 -2.84
CA SER A 248 -1.93 -13.76 -2.08
C SER A 248 -0.74 -14.25 -1.22
N ARG A 249 -0.50 -15.58 -1.15
CA ARG A 249 0.58 -16.16 -0.34
C ARG A 249 1.89 -16.19 -1.10
N VAL A 250 2.75 -15.19 -0.88
CA VAL A 250 4.12 -15.13 -1.42
C VAL A 250 5.18 -15.12 -0.31
N GLY A 251 4.80 -15.46 0.92
CA GLY A 251 5.55 -15.21 2.14
C GLY A 251 5.30 -13.81 2.72
N ALA A 252 5.83 -13.57 3.92
CA ALA A 252 5.63 -12.32 4.68
C ALA A 252 4.13 -11.94 4.79
N PRO A 253 3.28 -12.76 5.42
CA PRO A 253 1.83 -12.58 5.42
C PRO A 253 1.37 -11.25 6.00
N GLY A 254 2.11 -10.68 6.96
CA GLY A 254 1.81 -9.35 7.50
C GLY A 254 1.85 -8.24 6.43
N LEU A 255 2.72 -8.36 5.42
CA LEU A 255 2.75 -7.42 4.30
C LEU A 255 1.54 -7.61 3.37
N SER A 256 1.09 -8.85 3.13
CA SER A 256 -0.19 -9.09 2.44
C SER A 256 -1.36 -8.46 3.18
N GLU A 257 -1.43 -8.63 4.51
CA GLU A 257 -2.49 -8.05 5.34
C GLU A 257 -2.45 -6.51 5.32
N ALA A 258 -1.26 -5.92 5.46
CA ALA A 258 -1.07 -4.47 5.39
C ALA A 258 -1.42 -3.89 4.02
N LYS A 259 -1.06 -4.59 2.94
CA LYS A 259 -1.43 -4.21 1.58
C LYS A 259 -2.94 -4.35 1.32
N ALA A 260 -3.57 -5.37 1.87
CA ALA A 260 -5.02 -5.53 1.80
C ALA A 260 -5.76 -4.37 2.49
N LEU A 261 -5.25 -3.90 3.63
CA LEU A 261 -5.75 -2.69 4.28
C LEU A 261 -5.56 -1.44 3.40
N PHE A 262 -4.38 -1.27 2.80
CA PHE A 262 -4.10 -0.18 1.86
C PHE A 262 -5.07 -0.17 0.66
N HIS A 263 -5.46 -1.34 0.17
CA HIS A 263 -6.51 -1.50 -0.84
C HIS A 263 -7.90 -1.15 -0.29
N THR A 264 -8.28 -1.62 0.89
CA THR A 264 -9.59 -1.31 1.50
C THR A 264 -9.80 0.17 1.73
N LEU A 265 -8.76 0.89 2.18
CA LEU A 265 -8.83 2.32 2.45
C LEU A 265 -8.78 3.19 1.19
N GLY A 266 -8.60 2.58 0.01
CA GLY A 266 -8.58 3.29 -1.26
C GLY A 266 -7.38 4.23 -1.43
N CYS A 267 -6.25 3.91 -0.81
CA CYS A 267 -5.05 4.76 -0.89
C CYS A 267 -4.58 4.95 -2.34
N ARG A 268 -4.81 3.97 -3.23
CA ARG A 268 -4.50 4.11 -4.66
C ARG A 268 -5.46 5.01 -5.44
N GLY A 269 -6.56 5.43 -4.82
CA GLY A 269 -7.45 6.46 -5.37
C GLY A 269 -6.72 7.80 -5.55
N CYS A 270 -5.82 8.14 -4.63
CA CYS A 270 -4.99 9.34 -4.71
C CYS A 270 -3.53 9.04 -5.06
N HIS A 271 -2.98 7.92 -4.60
CA HIS A 271 -1.56 7.61 -4.75
C HIS A 271 -1.26 6.59 -5.84
N LYS A 272 -0.21 6.85 -6.61
CA LYS A 272 0.37 5.89 -7.54
C LYS A 272 1.32 4.95 -6.82
N VAL A 273 1.28 3.66 -7.15
CA VAL A 273 2.32 2.69 -6.79
C VAL A 273 2.59 1.83 -8.01
N ARG A 274 3.83 1.88 -8.51
CA ARG A 274 4.29 1.20 -9.73
C ARG A 274 3.40 1.51 -10.92
N ASN A 275 3.23 2.81 -11.21
CA ASN A 275 2.45 3.33 -12.32
C ASN A 275 0.93 3.02 -12.30
N VAL A 276 0.40 2.50 -11.20
CA VAL A 276 -1.03 2.20 -11.07
C VAL A 276 -1.61 2.93 -9.85
N GLY A 277 -2.66 3.71 -10.07
CA GLY A 277 -3.27 4.57 -9.05
C GLY A 277 -3.44 6.02 -9.54
N GLY A 278 -4.06 6.83 -8.69
CA GLY A 278 -4.29 8.26 -8.94
C GLY A 278 -3.01 9.09 -8.83
N ASP A 279 -3.13 10.34 -9.23
CA ASP A 279 -2.05 11.35 -9.28
C ASP A 279 -2.35 12.59 -8.41
N ASP A 280 -3.41 12.55 -7.61
CA ASP A 280 -3.76 13.62 -6.66
C ASP A 280 -2.78 13.68 -5.48
N GLY A 281 -2.19 12.55 -5.11
CA GLY A 281 -1.12 12.43 -4.11
C GLY A 281 0.23 12.02 -4.72
N PRO A 282 1.33 12.11 -3.95
CA PRO A 282 2.65 11.71 -4.42
C PRO A 282 2.72 10.23 -4.78
N ASP A 283 3.59 9.89 -5.74
CA ASP A 283 3.92 8.51 -6.08
C ASP A 283 4.64 7.83 -4.91
N LEU A 284 4.08 6.71 -4.45
CA LEU A 284 4.58 5.96 -3.30
C LEU A 284 5.51 4.80 -3.68
N THR A 285 5.83 4.61 -4.97
CA THR A 285 6.61 3.47 -5.49
C THR A 285 7.92 3.20 -4.74
N ALA A 286 8.57 4.26 -4.26
CA ALA A 286 9.83 4.17 -3.51
C ALA A 286 9.77 4.92 -2.17
N VAL A 287 8.57 5.14 -1.61
CA VAL A 287 8.39 5.96 -0.40
C VAL A 287 9.09 5.37 0.82
N GLY A 288 9.33 4.04 0.84
CA GLY A 288 10.10 3.39 1.90
C GLY A 288 11.59 3.75 1.91
N ASN A 289 12.10 4.37 0.84
CA ASN A 289 13.48 4.88 0.72
C ASN A 289 13.58 6.40 1.00
N LYS A 290 12.55 7.00 1.59
CA LYS A 290 12.55 8.44 1.87
C LYS A 290 13.73 8.84 2.75
N ASP A 291 14.46 9.89 2.37
CA ASP A 291 15.59 10.39 3.13
C ASP A 291 15.09 11.06 4.44
N PRO A 292 15.49 10.58 5.63
CA PRO A 292 15.16 11.22 6.90
C PRO A 292 15.65 12.68 7.00
N GLY A 293 16.74 13.02 6.32
CA GLY A 293 17.25 14.39 6.26
C GLY A 293 16.35 15.37 5.51
N GLN A 294 15.38 14.86 4.73
CA GLN A 294 14.44 15.66 3.94
C GLN A 294 13.05 15.77 4.57
N VAL A 295 12.87 15.31 5.81
CA VAL A 295 11.60 15.39 6.52
C VAL A 295 11.73 16.10 7.86
N SER A 296 10.66 16.75 8.29
CA SER A 296 10.59 17.35 9.61
C SER A 296 10.15 16.34 10.66
N PHE A 297 10.95 16.21 11.72
CA PHE A 297 10.62 15.45 12.93
C PHE A 297 10.12 16.34 14.08
N ALA A 298 9.91 17.65 13.85
CA ALA A 298 9.60 18.59 14.92
C ALA A 298 8.30 18.25 15.69
N GLN A 299 7.35 17.59 15.03
CA GLN A 299 6.07 17.16 15.59
C GLN A 299 5.98 15.65 15.81
N VAL A 300 7.12 14.94 15.70
CA VAL A 300 7.20 13.49 15.83
C VAL A 300 7.63 13.14 17.25
N GLU A 301 6.86 12.29 17.91
CA GLU A 301 7.15 11.81 19.27
C GLU A 301 8.14 10.64 19.24
N GLY A 302 9.03 10.58 20.24
CA GLY A 302 9.99 9.50 20.40
C GLY A 302 11.21 9.62 19.48
N GLU A 303 11.76 8.47 19.08
CA GLU A 303 12.95 8.42 18.24
C GLU A 303 12.70 8.99 16.83
N ARG A 304 13.71 9.64 16.25
CA ARG A 304 13.67 10.29 14.93
C ARG A 304 13.78 9.27 13.79
N THR A 305 12.80 8.36 13.70
CA THR A 305 12.76 7.28 12.71
C THR A 305 11.70 7.54 11.65
N LEU A 306 11.92 7.09 10.41
CA LEU A 306 10.90 7.17 9.36
C LEU A 306 9.60 6.47 9.76
N ALA A 307 9.69 5.40 10.54
CA ALA A 307 8.51 4.74 11.09
C ALA A 307 7.66 5.71 11.91
N ASN A 308 8.24 6.39 12.90
CA ASN A 308 7.52 7.37 13.73
C ASN A 308 7.03 8.57 12.90
N TRP A 309 7.79 8.98 11.88
CA TRP A 309 7.34 10.00 10.93
C TRP A 309 6.08 9.56 10.16
N PHE A 310 6.06 8.36 9.60
CA PHE A 310 4.89 7.82 8.90
C PHE A 310 3.70 7.64 9.84
N LYS A 311 3.91 7.14 11.07
CA LYS A 311 2.84 7.06 12.08
C LYS A 311 2.24 8.43 12.33
N LYS A 312 3.07 9.46 12.57
CA LYS A 312 2.59 10.82 12.78
C LYS A 312 1.87 11.36 11.55
N HIS A 313 2.39 11.10 10.35
CA HIS A 313 1.75 11.47 9.09
C HIS A 313 0.37 10.82 8.92
N PHE A 314 0.21 9.53 9.24
CA PHE A 314 -1.09 8.87 9.17
C PHE A 314 -2.09 9.37 10.22
N ARG A 315 -1.63 9.81 11.39
CA ARG A 315 -2.48 10.42 12.42
C ARG A 315 -2.93 11.83 12.05
N SER A 316 -1.99 12.67 11.60
CA SER A 316 -2.27 14.05 11.22
C SER A 316 -1.28 14.51 10.13
N PRO A 317 -1.62 14.34 8.84
CA PRO A 317 -0.71 14.60 7.73
C PRO A 317 -0.16 16.03 7.71
N ALA A 318 -1.04 17.01 7.96
CA ALA A 318 -0.69 18.44 7.95
C ALA A 318 0.33 18.84 9.03
N SER A 319 0.45 18.06 10.11
CA SER A 319 1.40 18.36 11.22
C SER A 319 2.86 18.13 10.84
N VAL A 320 3.14 17.22 9.90
CA VAL A 320 4.50 16.87 9.45
C VAL A 320 4.77 17.22 7.99
N VAL A 321 3.70 17.47 7.22
CA VAL A 321 3.75 18.00 5.85
C VAL A 321 2.86 19.24 5.79
N PRO A 322 3.42 20.44 5.99
CA PRO A 322 2.66 21.69 5.90
C PRO A 322 1.91 21.81 4.57
N GLY A 323 0.62 22.15 4.63
CA GLY A 323 -0.23 22.27 3.44
C GLY A 323 -0.67 20.94 2.82
N SER A 324 -0.45 19.81 3.50
CA SER A 324 -0.93 18.50 3.02
C SER A 324 -2.43 18.51 2.77
N THR A 325 -2.83 18.01 1.60
CA THR A 325 -4.23 17.76 1.24
C THR A 325 -4.68 16.34 1.56
N MET A 326 -3.81 15.51 2.14
CA MET A 326 -4.19 14.17 2.58
C MET A 326 -5.18 14.30 3.76
N PRO A 327 -6.38 13.69 3.67
CA PRO A 327 -7.35 13.78 4.75
C PRO A 327 -6.92 12.96 5.98
N GLU A 328 -7.45 13.33 7.14
CA GLU A 328 -7.36 12.50 8.33
C GLU A 328 -8.38 11.35 8.24
N PHE A 329 -7.90 10.11 8.21
CA PHE A 329 -8.73 8.92 8.01
C PHE A 329 -9.32 8.33 9.30
N GLY A 330 -8.97 8.88 10.48
CA GLY A 330 -9.45 8.37 11.76
C GLY A 330 -9.01 6.93 12.04
N LEU A 331 -7.78 6.58 11.64
CA LEU A 331 -7.26 5.21 11.71
C LEU A 331 -6.97 4.77 13.14
N THR A 332 -7.17 3.48 13.41
CA THR A 332 -6.71 2.85 14.65
C THR A 332 -5.18 2.67 14.66
N GLU A 333 -4.58 2.54 15.84
CA GLU A 333 -3.13 2.30 15.98
C GLU A 333 -2.67 1.07 15.22
N ARG A 334 -3.44 -0.02 15.24
CA ARG A 334 -3.15 -1.23 14.45
C ARG A 334 -3.13 -0.95 12.95
N GLN A 335 -4.07 -0.16 12.45
CA GLN A 335 -4.10 0.23 11.03
C GLN A 335 -2.92 1.13 10.67
N ILE A 336 -2.57 2.08 11.54
CA ILE A 336 -1.40 2.95 11.38
C ILE A 336 -0.12 2.11 11.31
N ASP A 337 0.03 1.12 12.19
CA ASP A 337 1.17 0.22 12.19
C ASP A 337 1.24 -0.62 10.91
N GLN A 338 0.11 -1.18 10.46
CA GLN A 338 0.04 -1.94 9.21
C GLN A 338 0.39 -1.07 8.00
N LEU A 339 -0.18 0.14 7.89
CA LEU A 339 0.14 1.04 6.79
C LEU A 339 1.61 1.49 6.83
N THR A 340 2.14 1.77 8.02
CA THR A 340 3.57 2.09 8.23
C THR A 340 4.43 0.93 7.76
N PHE A 341 4.07 -0.31 8.11
CA PHE A 341 4.76 -1.51 7.66
C PHE A 341 4.79 -1.64 6.13
N TYR A 342 3.64 -1.41 5.48
CA TYR A 342 3.54 -1.49 4.03
C TYR A 342 4.30 -0.37 3.32
N VAL A 343 4.18 0.89 3.73
CA VAL A 343 4.91 2.00 3.07
C VAL A 343 6.41 1.88 3.28
N LEU A 344 6.87 1.41 4.44
CA LEU A 344 8.27 1.07 4.66
C LEU A 344 8.74 -0.10 3.82
N SER A 345 7.83 -0.96 3.32
CA SER A 345 8.18 -2.05 2.40
C SER A 345 8.27 -1.63 0.94
N LEU A 346 7.75 -0.44 0.60
CA LEU A 346 7.87 0.16 -0.73
C LEU A 346 9.28 0.73 -0.93
N ARG A 347 10.27 -0.14 -0.77
CA ARG A 347 11.69 0.12 -1.00
C ARG A 347 12.01 -0.38 -2.40
N ARG A 348 12.85 0.35 -3.12
CA ARG A 348 13.38 -0.11 -4.40
C ARG A 348 14.89 -0.04 -4.35
N ARG A 349 15.54 -1.19 -4.27
CA ARG A 349 16.95 -1.33 -4.63
C ARG A 349 17.01 -1.96 -6.02
N SER A 350 17.87 -1.41 -6.87
CA SER A 350 18.04 -1.94 -8.23
C SER A 350 18.97 -3.14 -8.15
N TYR A 351 18.42 -4.33 -8.22
CA TYR A 351 19.19 -5.57 -8.34
C TYR A 351 19.12 -6.10 -9.79
N PRO A 352 20.17 -6.80 -10.27
CA PRO A 352 20.12 -7.52 -11.53
C PRO A 352 18.89 -8.42 -11.60
N GLU A 353 18.23 -8.46 -12.77
CA GLU A 353 17.01 -9.24 -12.97
C GLU A 353 17.20 -10.74 -12.68
N ALA A 354 18.42 -11.25 -12.87
CA ALA A 354 18.78 -12.63 -12.54
C ALA A 354 18.51 -13.00 -11.06
N LEU A 355 18.47 -12.01 -10.16
CA LEU A 355 18.19 -12.21 -8.73
C LEU A 355 16.74 -11.92 -8.35
N TRP A 356 15.89 -11.56 -9.31
CA TRP A 356 14.51 -11.23 -9.01
C TRP A 356 13.71 -12.49 -8.63
N PRO A 357 12.94 -12.45 -7.55
CA PRO A 357 12.09 -13.57 -7.18
C PRO A 357 10.94 -13.72 -8.17
N LYS A 358 10.37 -14.94 -8.27
CA LYS A 358 9.34 -15.28 -9.26
C LYS A 358 8.12 -14.36 -9.19
N ASP A 359 7.73 -13.96 -7.99
CA ASP A 359 6.63 -13.02 -7.79
C ASP A 359 6.93 -11.65 -8.42
N ARG A 360 8.15 -11.12 -8.26
CA ARG A 360 8.58 -9.86 -8.89
C ARG A 360 8.59 -9.96 -10.40
N ILE A 361 9.15 -11.04 -10.94
CA ILE A 361 9.16 -11.30 -12.39
C ILE A 361 7.72 -11.33 -12.92
N ARG A 362 6.80 -12.04 -12.26
CA ARG A 362 5.39 -12.09 -12.65
C ARG A 362 4.74 -10.70 -12.70
N ALA A 363 5.02 -9.83 -11.74
CA ALA A 363 4.48 -8.48 -11.75
C ALA A 363 5.11 -7.59 -12.84
N GLU A 364 6.44 -7.50 -12.86
CA GLU A 364 7.19 -6.52 -13.66
C GLU A 364 7.39 -6.92 -15.12
N ARG A 365 7.40 -8.22 -15.43
CA ARG A 365 7.61 -8.74 -16.80
C ARG A 365 6.35 -9.26 -17.44
N PHE A 366 5.46 -9.87 -16.65
CA PHE A 366 4.23 -10.47 -17.16
C PHE A 366 2.97 -9.66 -16.83
N GLY A 367 3.12 -8.47 -16.23
CA GLY A 367 1.99 -7.58 -15.93
C GLY A 367 0.97 -8.15 -14.95
N MET A 368 1.37 -9.14 -14.14
CA MET A 368 0.49 -9.68 -13.10
C MET A 368 0.21 -8.59 -12.06
N ARG A 369 -1.07 -8.45 -11.69
CA ARG A 369 -1.46 -7.43 -10.72
C ARG A 369 -1.03 -7.81 -9.32
N GLU A 370 -0.64 -6.77 -8.61
CA GLU A 370 -0.33 -6.79 -7.18
C GLU A 370 -1.57 -6.84 -6.28
N PHE A 371 -2.73 -6.53 -6.85
CA PHE A 371 -4.03 -6.56 -6.21
C PHE A 371 -4.93 -7.56 -6.93
N ALA A 372 -5.89 -8.12 -6.21
CA ALA A 372 -6.94 -8.92 -6.83
C ALA A 372 -7.77 -8.03 -7.78
N THR A 373 -8.15 -8.59 -8.93
CA THR A 373 -8.82 -7.86 -10.00
C THR A 373 -10.32 -8.13 -10.04
N ASP A 374 -10.91 -8.54 -8.92
CA ASP A 374 -12.35 -8.62 -8.75
C ASP A 374 -12.93 -7.22 -8.49
N GLY A 375 -14.22 -7.05 -8.74
CA GLY A 375 -14.86 -5.74 -8.67
C GLY A 375 -14.82 -5.11 -7.27
N ALA A 376 -14.86 -5.90 -6.19
CA ALA A 376 -14.84 -5.38 -4.82
C ALA A 376 -13.45 -4.85 -4.45
N THR A 377 -12.38 -5.60 -4.77
CA THR A 377 -11.00 -5.12 -4.56
C THR A 377 -10.70 -3.89 -5.42
N LEU A 378 -11.10 -3.89 -6.70
CA LEU A 378 -10.91 -2.74 -7.58
C LEU A 378 -11.64 -1.50 -7.02
N TYR A 379 -12.90 -1.65 -6.61
CA TYR A 379 -13.66 -0.54 -6.03
C TYR A 379 -13.03 -0.01 -4.75
N GLY A 380 -12.68 -0.90 -3.81
CA GLY A 380 -11.98 -0.54 -2.58
C GLY A 380 -10.71 0.24 -2.89
N THR A 381 -9.90 -0.27 -3.82
CA THR A 381 -8.56 0.26 -4.14
C THR A 381 -8.58 1.64 -4.78
N PHE A 382 -9.51 1.91 -5.69
CA PHE A 382 -9.48 3.10 -6.55
C PHE A 382 -10.63 4.09 -6.30
N CYS A 383 -11.75 3.63 -5.75
CA CYS A 383 -12.98 4.42 -5.71
C CYS A 383 -13.42 4.77 -4.29
N ALA A 384 -13.27 3.85 -3.33
CA ALA A 384 -13.90 3.96 -2.01
C ALA A 384 -13.44 5.17 -1.20
N ALA A 385 -12.18 5.60 -1.34
CA ALA A 385 -11.66 6.79 -0.64
C ALA A 385 -12.44 8.08 -1.00
N CYS A 386 -12.94 8.18 -2.22
CA CYS A 386 -13.74 9.33 -2.66
C CYS A 386 -15.24 9.03 -2.59
N HIS A 387 -15.66 7.84 -2.99
CA HIS A 387 -17.08 7.53 -3.17
C HIS A 387 -17.74 6.82 -1.97
N GLY A 388 -16.99 6.54 -0.91
CA GLY A 388 -17.44 5.78 0.25
C GLY A 388 -17.36 4.27 0.00
N ALA A 389 -17.41 3.46 1.05
CA ALA A 389 -17.24 2.01 0.93
C ALA A 389 -18.42 1.33 0.22
N LYS A 390 -19.60 1.97 0.22
CA LYS A 390 -20.85 1.50 -0.40
C LYS A 390 -21.30 2.41 -1.56
N GLY A 391 -20.49 3.36 -1.99
CA GLY A 391 -20.88 4.34 -3.01
C GLY A 391 -21.84 5.41 -2.53
N GLU A 392 -21.92 5.64 -1.23
CA GLU A 392 -22.77 6.62 -0.56
C GLU A 392 -22.31 8.08 -0.75
N GLY A 393 -21.11 8.29 -1.27
CA GLY A 393 -20.48 9.60 -1.39
C GLY A 393 -19.77 10.03 -0.11
N MET A 394 -18.81 10.95 -0.23
CA MET A 394 -18.00 11.42 0.90
C MET A 394 -17.84 12.94 0.85
N ARG A 395 -17.51 13.53 2.00
CA ARG A 395 -17.16 14.93 2.11
C ARG A 395 -15.92 15.08 2.98
N TYR A 396 -14.91 15.76 2.44
CA TYR A 396 -13.74 16.18 3.18
C TYR A 396 -13.76 17.70 3.36
N PRO A 397 -13.38 18.23 4.54
CA PRO A 397 -13.24 19.67 4.73
C PRO A 397 -12.33 20.29 3.66
N GLY A 398 -12.80 21.37 3.02
CA GLY A 398 -12.05 22.03 1.94
C GLY A 398 -12.19 21.41 0.54
N PHE A 399 -12.97 20.34 0.40
CA PHE A 399 -13.23 19.70 -0.90
C PHE A 399 -14.71 19.79 -1.28
N ALA A 400 -14.98 19.83 -2.59
CA ALA A 400 -16.32 19.60 -3.12
C ALA A 400 -16.79 18.19 -2.76
N ALA A 401 -18.10 18.02 -2.54
CA ALA A 401 -18.66 16.71 -2.20
C ALA A 401 -18.39 15.68 -3.31
N PHE A 402 -17.97 14.49 -2.91
CA PHE A 402 -17.81 13.37 -3.81
C PHE A 402 -19.14 12.65 -3.97
N PRO A 403 -19.59 12.38 -5.21
CA PRO A 403 -20.96 11.96 -5.46
C PRO A 403 -21.22 10.51 -5.02
N ALA A 404 -22.46 10.26 -4.61
CA ALA A 404 -22.98 8.94 -4.28
C ALA A 404 -23.21 8.09 -5.55
N ILE A 405 -22.19 7.39 -6.02
CA ILE A 405 -22.25 6.59 -7.26
C ILE A 405 -22.93 5.23 -7.08
N GLY A 406 -23.14 4.77 -5.84
CA GLY A 406 -23.97 3.62 -5.49
C GLY A 406 -25.46 3.95 -5.41
N ASN A 407 -25.84 5.21 -5.61
CA ASN A 407 -27.22 5.65 -5.47
C ASN A 407 -28.14 4.99 -6.54
N PRO A 408 -29.26 4.36 -6.13
CA PRO A 408 -30.16 3.69 -7.07
C PRO A 408 -30.78 4.62 -8.13
N ASP A 409 -31.11 5.86 -7.79
CA ASP A 409 -31.70 6.82 -8.73
C ASP A 409 -30.69 7.24 -9.81
N PHE A 410 -29.40 7.30 -9.46
CA PHE A 410 -28.32 7.47 -10.43
C PHE A 410 -28.16 6.23 -11.31
N LEU A 411 -28.04 5.04 -10.70
CA LEU A 411 -27.75 3.81 -11.42
C LEU A 411 -28.89 3.37 -12.34
N ARG A 412 -30.15 3.66 -12.03
CA ARG A 412 -31.26 3.40 -12.97
C ARG A 412 -31.14 4.21 -14.26
N LEU A 413 -30.48 5.37 -14.25
CA LEU A 413 -30.47 6.31 -15.38
C LEU A 413 -29.22 6.27 -16.26
N VAL A 414 -28.14 5.65 -15.78
CA VAL A 414 -26.89 5.56 -16.54
C VAL A 414 -26.70 4.18 -17.13
N SER A 415 -26.22 4.09 -18.37
CA SER A 415 -25.85 2.82 -19.01
C SER A 415 -24.48 2.32 -18.54
N ASP A 416 -24.16 1.06 -18.82
CA ASP A 416 -22.83 0.52 -18.51
C ASP A 416 -21.73 1.24 -19.32
N ASP A 417 -22.02 1.63 -20.56
CA ASP A 417 -21.08 2.39 -21.38
C ASP A 417 -20.85 3.79 -20.83
N PHE A 418 -21.88 4.44 -20.27
CA PHE A 418 -21.68 5.69 -19.52
C PHE A 418 -20.68 5.47 -18.39
N LEU A 419 -20.86 4.42 -17.57
CA LEU A 419 -19.97 4.15 -16.44
C LEU A 419 -18.54 3.82 -16.91
N ARG A 420 -18.40 2.95 -17.92
CA ARG A 420 -17.09 2.58 -18.48
C ARG A 420 -16.35 3.79 -19.01
N GLU A 421 -16.98 4.59 -19.85
CA GLU A 421 -16.34 5.76 -20.47
C GLU A 421 -16.05 6.85 -19.43
N GLN A 422 -16.93 7.04 -18.46
CA GLN A 422 -16.72 7.99 -17.37
C GLN A 422 -15.53 7.60 -16.48
N ILE A 423 -15.33 6.31 -16.23
CA ILE A 423 -14.18 5.77 -15.51
C ILE A 423 -12.91 5.93 -16.35
N LYS A 424 -12.94 5.53 -17.62
CA LYS A 424 -11.80 5.61 -18.54
C LYS A 424 -11.28 7.05 -18.69
N ARG A 425 -12.19 7.99 -18.97
CA ARG A 425 -11.86 9.38 -19.32
C ARG A 425 -11.81 10.32 -18.13
N GLY A 426 -12.27 9.88 -16.95
CA GLY A 426 -12.33 10.69 -15.74
C GLY A 426 -13.20 11.94 -15.91
N ARG A 427 -12.98 12.94 -15.05
CA ARG A 427 -13.61 14.27 -15.15
C ARG A 427 -12.52 15.35 -15.14
N PRO A 428 -11.99 15.75 -16.30
CA PRO A 428 -10.99 16.82 -16.38
C PRO A 428 -11.46 18.09 -15.66
N GLY A 429 -10.59 18.70 -14.86
CA GLY A 429 -10.93 19.84 -13.99
C GLY A 429 -11.55 19.45 -12.64
N ARG A 430 -11.74 18.16 -12.34
CA ARG A 430 -12.10 17.61 -11.03
C ARG A 430 -11.10 16.54 -10.60
N ARG A 431 -11.14 16.18 -9.32
CA ARG A 431 -10.26 15.15 -8.70
C ARG A 431 -10.59 13.71 -9.06
N MET A 432 -11.43 13.47 -10.09
CA MET A 432 -11.64 12.11 -10.61
C MET A 432 -10.74 11.96 -11.84
N PRO A 433 -9.53 11.36 -11.69
CA PRO A 433 -8.63 11.18 -12.81
C PRO A 433 -9.21 10.19 -13.82
N ALA A 434 -8.60 10.15 -15.00
CA ALA A 434 -8.81 9.08 -15.96
C ALA A 434 -8.20 7.79 -15.40
N TRP A 435 -8.96 6.69 -15.43
CA TRP A 435 -8.51 5.39 -14.94
C TRP A 435 -8.14 4.41 -16.05
N GLY A 436 -8.19 4.87 -17.32
CA GLY A 436 -7.75 4.09 -18.47
C GLY A 436 -6.32 3.56 -18.32
N GLN A 437 -5.97 2.61 -19.18
CA GLN A 437 -4.68 1.92 -19.10
C GLN A 437 -3.47 2.86 -19.20
N GLN A 438 -3.63 4.04 -19.81
CA GLN A 438 -2.56 5.02 -20.00
C GLN A 438 -2.42 5.99 -18.82
N GLU A 439 -3.50 6.27 -18.08
CA GLU A 439 -3.55 7.33 -17.06
C GLU A 439 -3.53 6.80 -15.62
N GLY A 440 -4.48 5.91 -15.28
CA GLY A 440 -4.63 5.31 -13.95
C GLY A 440 -4.26 3.82 -13.92
N GLY A 441 -4.08 3.24 -15.10
CA GLY A 441 -3.52 1.91 -15.28
C GLY A 441 -4.51 0.77 -15.15
N LEU A 442 -5.84 0.98 -15.23
CA LEU A 442 -6.82 -0.13 -15.29
C LEU A 442 -7.02 -0.64 -16.71
N ARG A 443 -7.14 -1.97 -16.83
CA ARG A 443 -7.47 -2.67 -18.08
C ARG A 443 -8.98 -2.67 -18.31
N ASP A 444 -9.40 -2.79 -19.56
CA ASP A 444 -10.83 -2.79 -19.93
C ASP A 444 -11.63 -3.88 -19.21
N GLU A 445 -11.07 -5.08 -19.05
CA GLU A 445 -11.70 -6.15 -18.27
C GLU A 445 -11.87 -5.79 -16.78
N GLU A 446 -10.92 -5.06 -16.20
CA GLU A 446 -10.97 -4.62 -14.81
C GLU A 446 -12.07 -3.57 -14.65
N ILE A 447 -12.17 -2.62 -15.59
CA ILE A 447 -13.25 -1.63 -15.63
C ILE A 447 -14.61 -2.33 -15.78
N GLY A 448 -14.71 -3.37 -16.61
CA GLY A 448 -15.92 -4.17 -16.74
C GLY A 448 -16.38 -4.81 -15.41
N ARG A 449 -15.43 -5.40 -14.65
CA ARG A 449 -15.72 -5.99 -13.33
C ARG A 449 -16.06 -4.93 -12.28
N LEU A 450 -15.42 -3.77 -12.35
CA LEU A 450 -15.72 -2.61 -11.49
C LEU A 450 -17.13 -2.07 -11.75
N VAL A 451 -17.52 -1.91 -13.03
CA VAL A 451 -18.88 -1.49 -13.40
C VAL A 451 -19.92 -2.48 -12.88
N LYS A 452 -19.68 -3.78 -13.04
CA LYS A 452 -20.56 -4.79 -12.47
C LYS A 452 -20.71 -4.63 -10.96
N TYR A 453 -19.61 -4.42 -10.23
CA TYR A 453 -19.67 -4.22 -8.79
C TYR A 453 -20.44 -2.95 -8.39
N ILE A 454 -20.23 -1.85 -9.10
CA ILE A 454 -20.99 -0.60 -8.89
C ILE A 454 -22.50 -0.82 -9.09
N ARG A 455 -22.91 -1.63 -10.07
CA ARG A 455 -24.33 -2.04 -10.24
C ARG A 455 -24.84 -2.82 -9.04
N ASP A 456 -24.03 -3.78 -8.57
CA ASP A 456 -24.39 -4.62 -7.42
C ASP A 456 -24.54 -3.79 -6.13
N LEU A 457 -23.82 -2.67 -5.97
CA LEU A 457 -24.01 -1.73 -4.84
C LEU A 457 -25.40 -1.09 -4.83
N GLY A 458 -25.91 -0.69 -5.99
CA GLY A 458 -27.23 -0.05 -6.11
C GLY A 458 -28.41 -1.01 -6.08
N ALA A 459 -28.17 -2.30 -6.34
CA ALA A 459 -29.18 -3.36 -6.40
C ALA A 459 -30.39 -3.03 -7.32
N VAL A 460 -30.15 -2.29 -8.42
CA VAL A 460 -31.17 -1.88 -9.39
C VAL A 460 -30.71 -2.10 -10.82
N ALA A 461 -31.65 -2.45 -11.69
CA ALA A 461 -31.42 -2.55 -13.12
C ALA A 461 -31.41 -1.16 -13.78
N TYR A 462 -30.62 -1.01 -14.85
CA TYR A 462 -30.67 0.16 -15.72
C TYR A 462 -32.02 0.22 -16.44
N GLU A 463 -32.72 1.36 -16.35
CA GLU A 463 -33.90 1.66 -17.14
C GLU A 463 -33.47 2.05 -18.55
N ARG A 464 -33.65 1.13 -19.51
CA ARG A 464 -33.27 1.37 -20.89
C ARG A 464 -33.94 2.65 -21.42
N ASP A 465 -33.11 3.61 -21.83
CA ASP A 465 -33.57 4.79 -22.55
C ASP A 465 -33.85 4.43 -24.03
N SER A 466 -35.09 4.66 -24.46
CA SER A 466 -35.50 4.48 -25.87
C SER A 466 -35.31 5.73 -26.70
N LYS A 467 -35.05 6.89 -26.08
CA LYS A 467 -34.87 8.15 -26.78
C LYS A 467 -33.43 8.30 -27.28
N PRO A 468 -33.20 9.05 -28.38
CA PRO A 468 -31.85 9.42 -28.78
C PRO A 468 -31.12 10.15 -27.64
N ARG A 469 -29.79 10.07 -27.59
CA ARG A 469 -28.97 10.76 -26.56
C ARG A 469 -29.28 12.27 -26.44
N ARG A 470 -29.64 12.90 -27.56
CA ARG A 470 -30.07 14.30 -27.68
C ARG A 470 -31.48 14.33 -28.24
N TRP A 471 -32.45 14.78 -27.45
CA TRP A 471 -33.86 14.84 -27.85
C TRP A 471 -34.60 16.05 -27.29
N VAL A 472 -34.09 16.69 -26.24
CA VAL A 472 -34.75 17.82 -25.61
C VAL A 472 -34.72 19.04 -26.54
N GLN A 473 -35.86 19.72 -26.63
CA GLN A 473 -36.00 21.06 -27.22
C GLN A 473 -36.48 22.00 -26.12
N GLY A 474 -35.82 23.15 -25.96
CA GLY A 474 -36.13 24.13 -24.93
C GLY A 474 -35.49 25.49 -25.24
N ASP A 475 -35.97 26.53 -24.58
CA ASP A 475 -35.44 27.89 -24.72
C ASP A 475 -34.18 28.04 -23.88
N VAL A 476 -33.04 28.29 -24.54
CA VAL A 476 -31.73 28.42 -23.89
C VAL A 476 -31.66 29.63 -22.96
N ALA A 477 -32.26 30.76 -23.33
CA ALA A 477 -32.21 31.98 -22.52
C ALA A 477 -33.06 31.82 -21.25
N GLU A 478 -34.22 31.18 -21.37
CA GLU A 478 -35.02 30.82 -20.20
C GLU A 478 -34.32 29.78 -19.33
N GLY A 479 -33.68 28.79 -19.95
CA GLY A 479 -32.88 27.78 -19.25
C GLY A 479 -31.74 28.38 -18.42
N GLU A 480 -31.02 29.36 -18.98
CA GLU A 480 -29.97 30.10 -18.28
C GLU A 480 -30.51 30.85 -17.06
N ARG A 481 -31.62 31.57 -17.23
CA ARG A 481 -32.28 32.31 -16.15
C ARG A 481 -32.73 31.39 -15.01
N LEU A 482 -33.35 30.26 -15.37
CA LEU A 482 -33.79 29.24 -14.39
C LEU A 482 -32.60 28.57 -13.70
N PHE A 483 -31.54 28.26 -14.44
CA PHE A 483 -30.32 27.67 -13.90
C PHE A 483 -29.66 28.60 -12.88
N ALA A 484 -29.50 29.89 -13.21
CA ALA A 484 -28.94 30.88 -12.29
C ALA A 484 -29.76 30.98 -10.99
N LYS A 485 -31.09 30.94 -11.10
CA LYS A 485 -32.00 31.04 -9.95
C LYS A 485 -32.01 29.79 -9.06
N ALA A 486 -31.95 28.59 -9.64
CA ALA A 486 -32.25 27.34 -8.92
C ALA A 486 -31.04 26.40 -8.76
N CYS A 487 -30.08 26.45 -9.67
CA CYS A 487 -29.00 25.46 -9.79
C CYS A 487 -27.63 26.06 -9.43
N GLY A 488 -27.38 27.31 -9.81
CA GLY A 488 -26.07 27.96 -9.69
C GLY A 488 -25.58 28.15 -8.24
N VAL A 489 -26.50 28.14 -7.27
CA VAL A 489 -26.15 28.17 -5.84
C VAL A 489 -25.26 26.99 -5.45
N CYS A 490 -25.61 25.78 -5.91
CA CYS A 490 -24.84 24.56 -5.64
C CYS A 490 -23.83 24.27 -6.74
N HIS A 491 -24.22 24.45 -8.00
CA HIS A 491 -23.43 24.04 -9.16
C HIS A 491 -22.53 25.14 -9.73
N GLY A 492 -22.50 26.33 -9.14
CA GLY A 492 -21.76 27.48 -9.68
C GLY A 492 -22.51 28.14 -10.84
N GLU A 493 -22.24 29.42 -11.09
CA GLU A 493 -22.98 30.22 -12.07
C GLU A 493 -22.81 29.70 -13.50
N ARG A 494 -21.66 29.08 -13.80
CA ARG A 494 -21.33 28.50 -15.10
C ARG A 494 -21.28 26.98 -15.03
N GLY A 495 -21.82 26.35 -13.99
CA GLY A 495 -21.79 24.90 -13.82
C GLY A 495 -20.42 24.32 -13.47
N GLU A 496 -19.46 25.14 -13.03
CA GLU A 496 -18.11 24.73 -12.59
C GLU A 496 -18.14 23.82 -11.33
N GLY A 497 -19.25 23.88 -10.60
CA GLY A 497 -19.56 23.11 -9.42
C GLY A 497 -18.89 23.64 -8.16
N ARG A 498 -19.66 23.67 -7.06
CA ARG A 498 -19.21 24.06 -5.72
C ARG A 498 -19.56 22.95 -4.73
N GLU A 499 -20.62 23.17 -3.96
CA GLU A 499 -21.30 22.14 -3.16
C GLU A 499 -21.80 20.99 -4.04
N GLY A 500 -22.30 21.32 -5.23
CA GLY A 500 -22.73 20.37 -6.24
C GLY A 500 -21.59 19.92 -7.18
N PRO A 501 -21.73 18.74 -7.81
CA PRO A 501 -20.82 18.32 -8.88
C PRO A 501 -20.77 19.30 -10.05
N GLN A 502 -19.65 19.32 -10.77
CA GLN A 502 -19.49 20.10 -12.00
C GLN A 502 -20.43 19.58 -13.09
N LEU A 503 -21.18 20.50 -13.70
CA LEU A 503 -22.13 20.22 -14.78
C LEU A 503 -21.61 20.66 -16.15
N ASN A 504 -20.72 21.64 -16.22
CA ASN A 504 -20.09 22.10 -17.47
C ASN A 504 -18.91 21.23 -17.94
N ASN A 505 -18.75 20.04 -17.35
CA ASN A 505 -17.69 19.12 -17.73
C ASN A 505 -18.01 18.46 -19.08
N ARG A 506 -17.12 18.63 -20.07
CA ARG A 506 -17.35 18.13 -21.43
C ARG A 506 -17.48 16.61 -21.53
N VAL A 507 -16.66 15.84 -20.80
CA VAL A 507 -16.76 14.36 -20.78
C VAL A 507 -18.11 13.94 -20.23
N PHE A 508 -18.54 14.57 -19.13
CA PHE A 508 -19.86 14.30 -18.55
C PHE A 508 -21.00 14.63 -19.51
N LEU A 509 -20.98 15.80 -20.13
CA LEU A 509 -22.04 16.21 -21.07
C LEU A 509 -22.05 15.31 -22.30
N ASP A 510 -20.89 14.95 -22.84
CA ASP A 510 -20.74 14.00 -23.96
C ASP A 510 -21.34 12.61 -23.63
N LEU A 511 -21.18 12.12 -22.39
CA LEU A 511 -21.73 10.82 -22.01
C LEU A 511 -23.21 10.88 -21.59
N ALA A 512 -23.62 11.96 -20.92
CA ALA A 512 -24.97 12.07 -20.37
C ALA A 512 -26.02 12.18 -21.48
N ALA A 513 -27.02 11.31 -21.48
CA ALA A 513 -28.23 11.46 -22.28
C ALA A 513 -29.14 12.56 -21.72
N ASP A 514 -29.95 13.19 -22.57
CA ASP A 514 -30.92 14.20 -22.14
C ASP A 514 -31.92 13.63 -21.12
N THR A 515 -32.32 12.36 -21.28
CA THR A 515 -33.19 11.67 -20.31
C THR A 515 -32.56 11.62 -18.91
N TYR A 516 -31.25 11.36 -18.82
CA TYR A 516 -30.55 11.37 -17.54
C TYR A 516 -30.57 12.76 -16.91
N LEU A 517 -30.26 13.83 -17.67
CA LEU A 517 -30.28 15.19 -17.15
C LEU A 517 -31.69 15.60 -16.71
N PHE A 518 -32.67 15.38 -17.59
CA PHE A 518 -34.08 15.70 -17.36
C PHE A 518 -34.63 14.99 -16.13
N LYS A 519 -34.51 13.66 -16.05
CA LYS A 519 -35.02 12.88 -14.92
C LYS A 519 -34.28 13.22 -13.62
N THR A 520 -32.97 13.50 -13.68
CA THR A 520 -32.21 13.94 -12.48
C THR A 520 -32.71 15.29 -11.98
N ILE A 521 -32.97 16.26 -12.86
CA ILE A 521 -33.53 17.57 -12.46
C ILE A 521 -34.95 17.39 -11.92
N ARG A 522 -35.80 16.61 -12.61
CA ARG A 522 -37.20 16.42 -12.22
C ARG A 522 -37.35 15.71 -10.87
N ASN A 523 -36.63 14.61 -10.67
CA ASN A 523 -36.84 13.70 -9.55
C ASN A 523 -35.80 13.86 -8.44
N GLY A 524 -34.65 14.47 -8.74
CA GLY A 524 -33.53 14.54 -7.81
C GLY A 524 -32.85 13.19 -7.61
N ARG A 525 -32.14 13.06 -6.48
CA ARG A 525 -31.53 11.81 -6.02
C ARG A 525 -31.78 11.65 -4.52
N THR A 526 -32.48 10.58 -4.18
CA THR A 526 -32.85 10.25 -2.80
C THR A 526 -31.61 10.15 -1.93
N GLY A 527 -31.67 10.72 -0.72
CA GLY A 527 -30.55 10.70 0.23
C GLY A 527 -29.38 11.63 -0.12
N THR A 528 -29.57 12.58 -1.04
CA THR A 528 -28.56 13.59 -1.39
C THR A 528 -29.16 15.00 -1.37
N SER A 529 -28.30 16.03 -1.43
CA SER A 529 -28.75 17.43 -1.53
C SER A 529 -29.40 17.78 -2.87
N MET A 530 -29.28 16.92 -3.90
CA MET A 530 -29.92 17.15 -5.19
C MET A 530 -31.40 16.76 -5.13
N ALA A 531 -32.24 17.66 -4.61
CA ALA A 531 -33.68 17.48 -4.56
C ALA A 531 -34.32 17.52 -5.96
N GLY A 532 -35.51 16.93 -6.09
CA GLY A 532 -36.29 16.99 -7.33
C GLY A 532 -36.96 18.34 -7.55
N PHE A 533 -36.95 18.81 -8.79
CA PHE A 533 -37.52 20.09 -9.18
C PHE A 533 -38.93 20.00 -9.77
N GLY A 534 -39.39 18.80 -10.16
CA GLY A 534 -40.74 18.57 -10.68
C GLY A 534 -41.83 18.47 -9.61
N GLY A 535 -41.46 18.20 -8.36
CA GLY A 535 -42.33 18.37 -7.19
C GLY A 535 -42.10 19.74 -6.57
N GLY A 536 -43.19 20.43 -6.18
CA GLY A 536 -43.08 21.65 -5.37
C GLY A 536 -42.56 21.33 -3.96
N SER A 537 -41.88 22.29 -3.34
CA SER A 537 -41.54 22.26 -1.92
C SER A 537 -42.24 23.39 -1.17
N SER A 538 -42.12 23.43 0.15
CA SER A 538 -42.65 24.51 0.99
C SER A 538 -42.07 25.90 0.66
N VAL A 539 -40.94 25.96 -0.05
CA VAL A 539 -40.21 27.20 -0.38
C VAL A 539 -40.05 27.43 -1.88
N ARG A 540 -40.47 26.49 -2.74
CA ARG A 540 -40.31 26.58 -4.20
C ARG A 540 -41.44 25.88 -4.95
N GLY A 541 -42.01 26.54 -5.97
CA GLY A 541 -42.97 25.91 -6.89
C GLY A 541 -42.37 24.77 -7.73
N ALA A 542 -43.23 23.86 -8.18
CA ALA A 542 -42.85 22.79 -9.11
C ALA A 542 -42.44 23.38 -10.47
N MET A 543 -41.35 22.88 -11.05
CA MET A 543 -40.97 23.19 -12.43
C MET A 543 -41.73 22.27 -13.39
N THR A 544 -42.21 22.86 -14.47
CA THR A 544 -42.83 22.16 -15.59
C THR A 544 -41.80 21.40 -16.42
N ASP A 545 -42.27 20.43 -17.21
CA ASP A 545 -41.41 19.70 -18.14
C ASP A 545 -40.77 20.61 -19.20
N ALA A 546 -41.44 21.70 -19.59
CA ALA A 546 -40.90 22.70 -20.51
C ALA A 546 -39.75 23.50 -19.87
N GLU A 547 -39.91 23.95 -18.62
CA GLU A 547 -38.84 24.64 -17.88
C GLU A 547 -37.61 23.75 -17.67
N ILE A 548 -37.82 22.48 -17.29
CA ILE A 548 -36.73 21.51 -17.15
C ILE A 548 -36.04 21.28 -18.50
N SER A 549 -36.81 21.20 -19.59
CA SER A 549 -36.28 21.08 -20.96
C SER A 549 -35.42 22.27 -21.34
N SER A 550 -35.84 23.50 -21.02
CA SER A 550 -35.05 24.72 -21.21
C SER A 550 -33.74 24.68 -20.42
N ILE A 551 -33.75 24.24 -19.15
CA ILE A 551 -32.51 24.06 -18.37
C ILE A 551 -31.57 23.04 -19.03
N VAL A 552 -32.09 21.90 -19.49
CA VAL A 552 -31.28 20.88 -20.20
C VAL A 552 -30.70 21.45 -21.49
N ALA A 553 -31.49 22.20 -22.27
CA ALA A 553 -31.01 22.88 -23.48
C ALA A 553 -29.87 23.86 -23.17
N PHE A 554 -29.98 24.63 -22.08
CA PHE A 554 -28.90 25.50 -21.60
C PHE A 554 -27.64 24.71 -21.20
N LEU A 555 -27.76 23.61 -20.43
CA LEU A 555 -26.60 22.77 -20.08
C LEU A 555 -25.86 22.23 -21.32
N ARG A 556 -26.58 21.95 -22.41
CA ARG A 556 -25.98 21.48 -23.67
C ARG A 556 -25.14 22.53 -24.38
N THR A 557 -25.33 23.82 -24.09
CA THR A 557 -24.47 24.87 -24.65
C THR A 557 -23.00 24.72 -24.21
N TRP A 558 -22.75 24.11 -23.05
CA TRP A 558 -21.40 23.86 -22.52
C TRP A 558 -20.71 22.63 -23.10
N GLU A 559 -21.41 21.78 -23.86
CA GLU A 559 -20.80 20.62 -24.51
C GLU A 559 -19.72 21.06 -25.53
N GLY A 560 -19.90 22.26 -26.12
CA GLY A 560 -19.02 22.82 -27.15
C GLY A 560 -19.13 22.09 -28.50
N LYS A 561 -18.91 22.82 -29.61
CA LYS A 561 -18.68 22.17 -30.90
C LYS A 561 -17.28 21.55 -30.88
N LYS A 562 -17.17 20.30 -31.35
CA LYS A 562 -15.92 19.54 -31.44
C LYS A 562 -14.82 20.31 -32.15
#